data_AF-A0A662II59-F1
#
_entry.id   AF-A0A662II59-F1
#
_cell.length_a   1.000
_cell.length_b   1.000
_cell.length_c   1.000
_cell.angle_alpha   90.00
_cell.angle_beta   90.00
_cell.angle_gamma   90.00
#
_symmetry.space_group_name_H-M   'P 1'
#
loop_
_entity.id
_entity.type
_entity.pdbx_description
1 polymer ?
#
loop_
_entity_poly.entity_id
_entity_poly.type
_entity_poly.pdbx_seq_one_letter_code
_entity_poly.pdbx_strand_id
1 'polypeptide(L)'
;MEERVCGNCRHYDREHYKCPFKPPEWVIIGPYSDHAKECKHFEPKESEEKVDEIKSQNPPVEKTGAEEKKALRPSPPEPRSAQPVEVEENKTTDATPSDSHALKPLLPVEEVEVARDLSLEELEEPAVRVECDAGTVLLELAKEKGFRKPILKITLFDSASQLLDFAQVPYDRIDRLMQPRLSVFRQQLKRILGKQKIAEFLGEVKSRYLPSLMQTLEKQLRARKLLAEKKRRELFEKYKPQLEEVAQDPVKAILEVVDFYHVGDDSAKRQMIPVIASRFLPSAYRLSAILAGPQSLGKNNLVKAFQKVTPRKWWLVATRFTPTALDYLFPEGAKIDRLYLYFMEYEGLRAAKYSVRITISEGELTIFYTARNEKTGELETRVRRLKGTPCIITTTTAPELDPDIESRILYIEPDPSPQQTRQIMELYERLETSLELKEKEAEIKEKAKYVRLYFMLLKPYDVIIPPELFRKLVEDIPMVVRARRDVKKLIAAVKAMAVLRQFNRQRVKDSRGREYLVAEKEDVDYVLTWLKEALKRQMLELREQHVKVLETVPQTGTITAREVAEKLGIPYRTAKAYLDALVEKGLLCCDTKSRPYKYFVKSSSDLENYTER
;
A
#
# COMPACT_ATOMS: atom_id res chain seq x y z
N MET A 1 -14.96 14.47 31.74
CA MET A 1 -15.79 15.16 30.73
C MET A 1 -15.62 14.40 29.44
N GLU A 2 -16.63 13.65 29.03
CA GLU A 2 -16.55 12.77 27.86
C GLU A 2 -16.67 13.62 26.58
N GLU A 3 -15.68 13.51 25.68
CA GLU A 3 -15.85 13.95 24.28
C GLU A 3 -17.10 13.25 23.73
N ARG A 4 -17.96 13.91 22.94
CA ARG A 4 -19.15 13.24 22.37
C ARG A 4 -19.13 13.28 20.85
N VAL A 5 -19.50 12.18 20.20
CA VAL A 5 -19.56 12.04 18.73
C VAL A 5 -20.96 11.57 18.34
N CYS A 6 -21.52 12.10 17.25
CA CYS A 6 -22.85 11.71 16.78
C CYS A 6 -22.82 10.28 16.21
N GLY A 7 -23.34 9.32 16.97
CA GLY A 7 -23.16 7.88 16.74
C GLY A 7 -24.28 7.16 15.98
N ASN A 8 -25.55 7.58 16.02
CA ASN A 8 -26.64 6.76 15.48
C ASN A 8 -27.96 7.52 15.17
N CYS A 9 -27.92 8.54 14.31
CA CYS A 9 -29.12 9.31 13.99
C CYS A 9 -29.95 8.69 12.84
N ARG A 10 -31.20 8.27 13.13
CA ARG A 10 -32.22 7.81 12.16
C ARG A 10 -32.99 8.95 11.45
N HIS A 11 -32.54 10.21 11.52
CA HIS A 11 -33.14 11.31 10.74
C HIS A 11 -32.63 11.29 9.30
N TYR A 12 -33.17 10.34 8.54
CA TYR A 12 -32.95 10.18 7.11
C TYR A 12 -34.12 10.83 6.36
N ASP A 13 -33.92 12.06 5.89
CA ASP A 13 -34.79 12.66 4.88
C ASP A 13 -34.58 11.88 3.56
N ARG A 14 -35.58 11.09 3.17
CA ARG A 14 -35.53 10.20 2.01
C ARG A 14 -35.44 10.95 0.68
N GLU A 15 -35.81 12.23 0.63
CA GLU A 15 -35.76 13.04 -0.59
C GLU A 15 -34.42 13.76 -0.78
N HIS A 16 -33.69 14.06 0.30
CA HIS A 16 -32.49 14.92 0.24
C HIS A 16 -31.18 14.27 0.71
N TYR A 17 -31.17 12.99 1.10
CA TYR A 17 -29.98 12.22 1.50
C TYR A 17 -29.05 12.92 2.52
N LYS A 18 -29.58 13.79 3.40
CA LYS A 18 -28.80 14.50 4.43
C LYS A 18 -29.60 14.73 5.71
N CYS A 19 -28.91 14.60 6.85
CA CYS A 19 -29.40 15.09 8.15
C CYS A 19 -29.09 16.60 8.24
N PRO A 20 -30.07 17.48 8.51
CA PRO A 20 -29.88 18.93 8.57
C PRO A 20 -28.96 19.39 9.73
N PHE A 21 -28.60 18.48 10.64
CA PHE A 21 -27.83 18.78 11.85
C PHE A 21 -26.42 18.16 11.87
N LYS A 22 -25.93 17.53 10.79
CA LYS A 22 -24.57 16.95 10.78
C LYS A 22 -23.52 18.08 10.57
N PRO A 23 -22.61 18.37 11.53
CA PRO A 23 -21.55 19.33 11.29
C PRO A 23 -20.58 18.82 10.20
N PRO A 24 -19.93 19.69 9.43
CA PRO A 24 -18.88 19.27 8.51
C PRO A 24 -17.69 18.70 9.30
N GLU A 25 -16.96 17.75 8.69
CA GLU A 25 -15.92 16.90 9.30
C GLU A 25 -14.75 17.65 9.98
N TRP A 26 -14.63 18.97 9.78
CA TRP A 26 -13.53 19.78 10.28
C TRP A 26 -13.87 20.61 11.53
N VAL A 27 -14.99 20.33 12.21
CA VAL A 27 -15.46 21.12 13.36
C VAL A 27 -15.92 20.22 14.49
N ILE A 28 -15.19 20.29 15.60
CA ILE A 28 -15.56 19.68 16.87
C ILE A 28 -16.21 20.78 17.73
N ILE A 29 -17.38 20.48 18.30
CA ILE A 29 -18.19 21.43 19.07
C ILE A 29 -18.17 20.99 20.53
N GLY A 30 -18.03 21.94 21.46
CA GLY A 30 -18.06 21.68 22.90
C GLY A 30 -19.43 21.22 23.43
N PRO A 31 -19.46 20.69 24.66
CA PRO A 31 -20.61 19.99 25.25
C PRO A 31 -21.84 20.88 25.51
N TYR A 32 -21.70 22.22 25.41
CA TYR A 32 -22.76 23.17 25.77
C TYR A 32 -23.45 23.86 24.58
N SER A 33 -23.08 23.53 23.34
CA SER A 33 -23.75 24.07 22.16
C SER A 33 -25.22 23.68 22.10
N ASP A 34 -26.07 24.56 21.54
CA ASP A 34 -27.50 24.30 21.32
C ASP A 34 -27.69 23.00 20.49
N HIS A 35 -26.75 22.74 19.57
CA HIS A 35 -26.65 21.53 18.76
C HIS A 35 -26.50 20.22 19.55
N ALA A 36 -25.79 20.25 20.69
CA ALA A 36 -25.60 19.10 21.57
C ALA A 36 -26.78 18.91 22.55
N LYS A 37 -27.50 19.99 22.87
CA LYS A 37 -28.66 19.96 23.78
C LYS A 37 -29.94 19.44 23.11
N GLU A 38 -30.11 19.69 21.81
CA GLU A 38 -31.35 19.36 21.08
C GLU A 38 -31.33 17.99 20.36
N CYS A 39 -30.18 17.32 20.27
CA CYS A 39 -30.04 16.05 19.54
C CYS A 39 -30.02 14.84 20.47
N LYS A 40 -31.08 14.01 20.44
CA LYS A 40 -31.21 12.78 21.25
C LYS A 40 -30.20 11.65 20.93
N HIS A 41 -29.25 11.84 20.02
CA HIS A 41 -28.34 10.80 19.48
C HIS A 41 -26.84 11.12 19.62
N PHE A 42 -26.47 12.07 20.49
CA PHE A 42 -25.08 12.32 20.84
C PHE A 42 -24.62 11.34 21.92
N GLU A 43 -23.71 10.42 21.58
CA GLU A 43 -23.12 9.48 22.53
C GLU A 43 -21.72 9.95 22.94
N PRO A 44 -21.30 9.68 24.19
CA PRO A 44 -19.92 9.87 24.60
C PRO A 44 -18.98 8.99 23.77
N LYS A 45 -17.83 9.55 23.41
CA LYS A 45 -16.72 8.91 22.75
C LYS A 45 -16.09 7.99 23.80
N GLU A 46 -16.30 6.70 23.64
CA GLU A 46 -15.67 5.71 24.50
C GLU A 46 -14.14 5.88 24.42
N SER A 47 -13.49 5.99 25.58
CA SER A 47 -12.05 5.83 25.69
C SER A 47 -11.69 4.40 25.26
N GLU A 48 -10.59 4.22 24.55
CA GLU A 48 -10.11 2.94 23.97
C GLU A 48 -9.79 1.83 25.02
N GLU A 49 -10.27 1.92 26.26
CA GLU A 49 -9.93 1.00 27.36
C GLU A 49 -11.07 0.04 27.79
N LYS A 50 -12.21 -0.02 27.10
CA LYS A 50 -13.32 -0.94 27.48
C LYS A 50 -13.88 -1.79 26.34
N VAL A 51 -13.01 -2.39 25.53
CA VAL A 51 -13.43 -3.40 24.53
C VAL A 51 -13.35 -4.84 25.06
N ASP A 52 -12.85 -5.08 26.28
CA ASP A 52 -12.62 -6.45 26.77
C ASP A 52 -13.72 -7.09 27.64
N GLU A 53 -14.84 -6.42 27.94
CA GLU A 53 -15.83 -6.98 28.89
C GLU A 53 -17.18 -7.41 28.31
N ILE A 54 -17.37 -7.41 26.98
CA ILE A 54 -18.60 -7.96 26.36
C ILE A 54 -18.28 -9.20 25.53
N LYS A 55 -17.72 -10.21 26.19
CA LYS A 55 -17.75 -11.63 25.76
C LYS A 55 -17.82 -12.57 26.97
N SER A 56 -18.78 -12.36 27.87
CA SER A 56 -19.21 -13.41 28.78
C SER A 56 -20.72 -13.48 28.82
N GLN A 57 -21.30 -14.34 27.98
CA GLN A 57 -22.57 -14.99 28.24
C GLN A 57 -22.83 -16.03 27.13
N ASN A 58 -22.59 -17.30 27.48
CA ASN A 58 -23.40 -18.43 27.05
C ASN A 58 -23.19 -19.62 28.02
N PRO A 59 -24.17 -20.52 28.13
CA PRO A 59 -24.53 -21.27 29.35
C PRO A 59 -23.76 -22.61 29.53
N PRO A 60 -23.91 -23.30 30.68
CA PRO A 60 -23.09 -24.47 31.00
C PRO A 60 -23.63 -25.73 30.31
N VAL A 61 -22.73 -26.57 29.77
CA VAL A 61 -23.05 -27.94 29.37
C VAL A 61 -21.93 -28.89 29.80
N GLU A 62 -22.32 -29.69 30.80
CA GLU A 62 -22.01 -31.10 31.12
C GLU A 62 -20.67 -31.76 30.77
N LYS A 63 -20.14 -32.41 31.82
CA LYS A 63 -19.01 -33.33 31.84
C LYS A 63 -19.45 -34.74 31.44
N THR A 64 -18.73 -35.35 30.51
CA THR A 64 -18.44 -36.79 30.43
C THR A 64 -16.96 -36.85 30.00
N GLY A 65 -16.01 -37.51 30.65
CA GLY A 65 -16.02 -38.80 31.33
C GLY A 65 -15.45 -39.84 30.38
N ALA A 66 -14.11 -40.07 30.39
CA ALA A 66 -13.45 -41.37 30.28
C ALA A 66 -11.98 -41.32 29.80
N GLU A 67 -11.13 -41.91 30.65
CA GLU A 67 -10.09 -42.90 30.36
C GLU A 67 -8.70 -42.50 29.81
N GLU A 68 -7.75 -42.58 30.74
CA GLU A 68 -6.33 -42.84 30.56
C GLU A 68 -6.07 -44.19 29.84
N LYS A 69 -5.18 -44.20 28.84
CA LYS A 69 -4.32 -45.36 28.56
C LYS A 69 -2.89 -44.94 28.18
N LYS A 70 -1.95 -45.44 28.98
CA LYS A 70 -0.50 -45.50 28.80
C LYS A 70 -0.09 -46.16 27.48
N ALA A 71 0.96 -45.63 26.83
CA ALA A 71 1.95 -46.42 26.07
C ALA A 71 3.25 -45.61 25.90
N LEU A 72 4.28 -45.94 26.69
CA LEU A 72 5.59 -46.48 26.29
C LEU A 72 6.46 -45.61 25.36
N ARG A 73 7.53 -45.05 25.96
CA ARG A 73 8.75 -44.57 25.30
C ARG A 73 9.60 -45.76 24.80
N PRO A 74 10.39 -45.54 23.75
CA PRO A 74 11.78 -46.02 23.74
C PRO A 74 12.78 -44.86 23.69
N SER A 75 13.91 -45.13 24.33
CA SER A 75 15.07 -44.26 24.59
C SER A 75 15.93 -44.00 23.34
N PRO A 76 16.82 -42.98 23.37
CA PRO A 76 17.57 -42.49 22.20
C PRO A 76 18.89 -43.26 21.99
N PRO A 77 19.47 -43.27 20.78
CA PRO A 77 20.88 -43.61 20.60
C PRO A 77 21.78 -42.37 20.67
N GLU A 78 22.87 -42.55 21.40
CA GLU A 78 23.99 -41.63 21.64
C GLU A 78 24.93 -41.45 20.41
N PRO A 79 25.83 -40.44 20.45
CA PRO A 79 26.49 -39.87 19.29
C PRO A 79 27.82 -40.56 18.96
N ARG A 80 28.28 -40.44 17.70
CA ARG A 80 29.64 -40.84 17.30
C ARG A 80 30.39 -39.73 16.59
N SER A 81 31.34 -39.18 17.36
CA SER A 81 32.77 -38.96 17.06
C SER A 81 33.19 -38.40 15.71
N ALA A 82 33.84 -37.24 15.79
CA ALA A 82 34.69 -36.60 14.80
C ALA A 82 35.96 -37.42 14.46
N GLN A 83 36.50 -37.20 13.25
CA GLN A 83 37.93 -37.32 12.96
C GLN A 83 38.40 -36.19 12.01
N PRO A 84 39.66 -35.74 12.14
CA PRO A 84 40.23 -34.56 11.47
C PRO A 84 41.16 -34.92 10.30
N VAL A 85 41.36 -34.02 9.33
CA VAL A 85 42.46 -34.08 8.32
C VAL A 85 42.78 -32.63 7.91
N GLU A 86 43.84 -32.03 8.47
CA GLU A 86 45.21 -31.83 7.92
C GLU A 86 45.35 -30.67 6.93
N VAL A 87 46.33 -29.83 7.25
CA VAL A 87 46.72 -28.56 6.62
C VAL A 87 47.97 -28.84 5.79
N GLU A 88 47.96 -28.46 4.51
CA GLU A 88 49.18 -28.32 3.72
C GLU A 88 49.30 -26.88 3.18
N GLU A 89 50.38 -26.22 3.58
CA GLU A 89 50.86 -24.98 3.00
C GLU A 89 51.75 -25.26 1.78
N ASN A 90 51.56 -24.54 0.68
CA ASN A 90 52.69 -23.93 -0.04
C ASN A 90 52.28 -22.92 -1.14
N LYS A 91 52.84 -21.70 -0.99
CA LYS A 91 53.50 -20.82 -1.97
C LYS A 91 52.71 -20.15 -3.11
N THR A 92 52.37 -18.88 -2.83
CA THR A 92 52.53 -17.65 -3.64
C THR A 92 52.83 -17.75 -5.15
N THR A 93 51.95 -17.15 -5.96
CA THR A 93 52.32 -16.25 -7.07
C THR A 93 51.32 -15.10 -7.17
N ASP A 94 51.86 -13.90 -7.39
CA ASP A 94 51.15 -12.62 -7.50
C ASP A 94 50.09 -12.58 -8.60
N ALA A 95 48.87 -12.21 -8.22
CA ALA A 95 47.90 -11.57 -9.11
C ALA A 95 47.01 -10.67 -8.25
N THR A 96 47.13 -9.35 -8.42
CA THR A 96 46.25 -8.34 -7.83
C THR A 96 44.78 -8.64 -8.18
N PRO A 97 43.87 -8.84 -7.20
CA PRO A 97 42.45 -8.92 -7.49
C PRO A 97 41.85 -7.52 -7.54
N SER A 98 41.23 -7.23 -8.66
CA SER A 98 40.29 -6.13 -8.89
C SER A 98 39.25 -6.01 -7.77
N ASP A 99 38.99 -4.78 -7.34
CA ASP A 99 37.87 -4.41 -6.45
C ASP A 99 36.52 -4.94 -6.96
N SER A 100 36.10 -6.10 -6.45
CA SER A 100 34.78 -6.67 -6.71
C SER A 100 33.88 -6.50 -5.48
N HIS A 101 32.78 -5.76 -5.66
CA HIS A 101 31.55 -5.81 -4.85
C HIS A 101 31.63 -5.44 -3.35
N ALA A 102 32.31 -4.35 -2.99
CA ALA A 102 32.03 -3.72 -1.70
C ALA A 102 30.65 -3.03 -1.72
N LEU A 103 29.78 -3.40 -0.77
CA LEU A 103 28.51 -2.72 -0.52
C LEU A 103 28.74 -1.21 -0.35
N LYS A 104 27.99 -0.38 -1.08
CA LYS A 104 28.03 1.06 -0.86
C LYS A 104 27.48 1.37 0.53
N PRO A 105 28.04 2.36 1.25
CA PRO A 105 27.60 2.71 2.59
C PRO A 105 26.09 2.99 2.62
N LEU A 106 25.38 2.29 3.51
CA LEU A 106 23.92 2.34 3.64
C LEU A 106 23.42 3.71 4.11
N LEU A 107 24.26 4.43 4.85
CA LEU A 107 23.96 5.76 5.39
C LEU A 107 24.74 6.83 4.62
N PRO A 108 24.10 7.94 4.21
CA PRO A 108 24.83 9.12 3.76
C PRO A 108 25.69 9.64 4.92
N VAL A 109 26.97 9.93 4.62
CA VAL A 109 27.81 10.72 5.52
C VAL A 109 27.39 12.19 5.36
N GLU A 110 26.24 12.55 5.93
CA GLU A 110 25.90 13.95 6.15
C GLU A 110 26.31 14.30 7.58
N GLU A 111 27.33 15.15 7.68
CA GLU A 111 27.67 15.92 8.87
C GLU A 111 26.51 16.86 9.15
N VAL A 112 25.62 16.44 10.04
CA VAL A 112 24.63 17.33 10.63
C VAL A 112 25.25 17.79 11.93
N GLU A 113 25.52 19.10 12.02
CA GLU A 113 25.87 19.77 13.27
C GLU A 113 24.99 19.22 14.39
N VAL A 114 25.65 18.75 15.44
CA VAL A 114 25.04 18.14 16.61
C VAL A 114 24.04 19.13 17.19
N ALA A 115 22.77 18.99 16.81
CA ALA A 115 21.69 19.68 17.47
C ALA A 115 21.68 19.18 18.92
N ARG A 116 21.99 20.09 19.84
CA ARG A 116 21.89 19.94 21.30
C ARG A 116 20.69 19.09 21.68
N ASP A 117 20.82 18.34 22.77
CA ASP A 117 19.80 17.51 23.38
C ASP A 117 18.46 18.26 23.51
N LEU A 118 17.62 18.13 22.48
CA LEU A 118 16.27 18.66 22.46
C LEU A 118 15.36 17.55 22.98
N SER A 119 15.03 17.59 24.26
CA SER A 119 13.93 16.80 24.80
C SER A 119 12.61 17.39 24.29
N LEU A 120 11.62 16.55 23.95
CA LEU A 120 10.30 17.04 23.53
C LEU A 120 9.56 17.75 24.67
N GLU A 121 9.97 17.47 25.91
CA GLU A 121 9.37 17.96 27.16
C GLU A 121 9.76 19.42 27.44
N GLU A 122 10.88 19.90 26.88
CA GLU A 122 11.34 21.29 27.01
C GLU A 122 10.81 22.24 25.92
N LEU A 123 10.10 21.72 24.91
CA LEU A 123 9.55 22.55 23.84
C LEU A 123 8.25 23.19 24.30
N GLU A 124 8.23 24.53 24.31
CA GLU A 124 7.02 25.32 24.54
C GLU A 124 5.86 24.83 23.65
N GLU A 125 4.69 24.63 24.27
CA GLU A 125 3.48 24.35 23.53
C GLU A 125 3.06 25.60 22.75
N PRO A 126 2.55 25.46 21.52
CA PRO A 126 2.00 26.58 20.75
C PRO A 126 0.64 26.97 21.34
N ALA A 127 0.66 27.53 22.55
CA ALA A 127 -0.49 27.91 23.33
C ALA A 127 -0.25 29.28 24.01
N VAL A 128 -1.27 30.14 24.01
CA VAL A 128 -1.22 31.45 24.67
C VAL A 128 -2.50 31.65 25.47
N ARG A 129 -2.36 32.03 26.74
CA ARG A 129 -3.49 32.49 27.57
C ARG A 129 -3.63 34.00 27.44
N VAL A 130 -4.85 34.46 27.20
CA VAL A 130 -5.23 35.87 27.10
C VAL A 130 -6.21 36.16 28.23
N GLU A 131 -5.81 37.03 29.15
CA GLU A 131 -6.68 37.51 30.22
C GLU A 131 -7.71 38.50 29.67
N CYS A 132 -8.96 38.36 30.12
CA CYS A 132 -10.09 39.19 29.70
C CYS A 132 -10.89 39.66 30.93
N ASP A 133 -11.80 40.62 30.74
CA ASP A 133 -12.57 41.28 31.80
C ASP A 133 -13.22 40.31 32.82
N ALA A 134 -13.77 39.19 32.36
CA ALA A 134 -14.53 38.25 33.19
C ALA A 134 -14.08 36.79 33.08
N GLY A 135 -12.86 36.55 32.60
CA GLY A 135 -12.32 35.20 32.42
C GLY A 135 -11.04 35.15 31.61
N THR A 136 -10.66 33.96 31.16
CA THR A 136 -9.43 33.74 30.38
C THR A 136 -9.74 33.00 29.08
N VAL A 137 -9.08 33.37 27.99
CA VAL A 137 -9.14 32.65 26.72
C VAL A 137 -7.81 31.96 26.44
N LEU A 138 -7.82 30.65 26.24
CA LEU A 138 -6.65 29.89 25.81
C LEU A 138 -6.72 29.65 24.30
N LEU A 139 -5.66 30.07 23.60
CA LEU A 139 -5.48 29.90 22.16
C LEU A 139 -4.42 28.82 21.93
N GLU A 140 -4.80 27.68 21.36
CA GLU A 140 -3.89 26.56 21.08
C GLU A 140 -3.82 26.35 19.56
N LEU A 141 -2.62 26.26 18.99
CA LEU A 141 -2.43 26.07 17.56
C LEU A 141 -1.77 24.71 17.28
N ALA A 142 -2.52 23.78 16.70
CA ALA A 142 -2.03 22.43 16.44
C ALA A 142 -2.07 22.07 14.94
N LYS A 143 -1.09 21.30 14.48
CA LYS A 143 -1.14 20.66 13.16
C LYS A 143 -1.64 19.23 13.28
N GLU A 144 -2.94 19.06 13.07
CA GLU A 144 -3.59 17.75 13.10
C GLU A 144 -3.31 16.93 11.83
N LYS A 145 -3.25 15.60 11.98
CA LYS A 145 -3.08 14.68 10.85
C LYS A 145 -4.31 14.76 9.94
N GLY A 146 -4.08 14.95 8.64
CA GLY A 146 -5.17 15.11 7.67
C GLY A 146 -5.59 16.56 7.41
N PHE A 147 -5.00 17.55 8.09
CA PHE A 147 -5.26 18.96 7.79
C PHE A 147 -4.03 19.63 7.18
N ARG A 148 -4.22 20.32 6.05
CA ARG A 148 -3.13 21.06 5.37
C ARG A 148 -2.65 22.24 6.21
N LYS A 149 -3.60 22.92 6.86
CA LYS A 149 -3.39 24.12 7.67
C LYS A 149 -3.53 23.78 9.16
N PRO A 150 -2.75 24.42 10.05
CA PRO A 150 -2.97 24.34 11.48
C PRO A 150 -4.40 24.72 11.88
N ILE A 151 -4.91 24.05 12.92
CA ILE A 151 -6.19 24.35 13.54
C ILE A 151 -5.90 25.18 14.78
N LEU A 152 -6.62 26.30 14.89
CA LEU A 152 -6.67 27.12 16.09
C LEU A 152 -7.85 26.63 16.94
N LYS A 153 -7.54 26.13 18.13
CA LYS A 153 -8.50 25.83 19.17
C LYS A 153 -8.56 27.01 20.14
N ILE A 154 -9.77 27.47 20.42
CA ILE A 154 -10.04 28.58 21.33
C ILE A 154 -10.88 28.02 22.46
N THR A 155 -10.32 28.02 23.66
CA THR A 155 -10.92 27.46 24.86
C THR A 155 -11.21 28.58 25.84
N LEU A 156 -12.43 28.61 26.36
CA LEU A 156 -12.94 29.67 27.23
C LEU A 156 -12.97 29.21 28.68
N PHE A 157 -12.45 30.02 29.58
CA PHE A 157 -12.48 29.79 31.03
C PHE A 157 -13.12 30.97 31.75
N ASP A 158 -13.84 30.70 32.83
CA ASP A 158 -14.35 31.74 33.72
C ASP A 158 -13.26 32.29 34.66
N SER A 159 -13.64 33.23 35.54
CA SER A 159 -12.75 33.81 36.56
C SER A 159 -12.26 32.81 37.61
N ALA A 160 -12.93 31.67 37.77
CA ALA A 160 -12.52 30.57 38.64
C ALA A 160 -11.68 29.51 37.88
N SER A 161 -11.24 29.79 36.65
CA SER A 161 -10.53 28.88 35.77
C SER A 161 -11.31 27.61 35.41
N GLN A 162 -12.64 27.61 35.50
CA GLN A 162 -13.48 26.52 35.03
C GLN A 162 -13.74 26.65 33.53
N LEU A 163 -13.66 25.51 32.83
CA LEU A 163 -13.91 25.43 31.38
C LEU A 163 -15.38 25.76 31.08
N LEU A 164 -15.61 26.80 30.28
CA LEU A 164 -16.94 27.18 29.81
C LEU A 164 -17.30 26.52 28.47
N ASP A 165 -16.45 26.66 27.46
CA ASP A 165 -16.68 26.11 26.11
C ASP A 165 -15.39 26.12 25.28
N PHE A 166 -15.38 25.45 24.12
CA PHE A 166 -14.29 25.54 23.16
C PHE A 166 -14.77 25.50 21.71
N ALA A 167 -13.99 26.07 20.80
CA ALA A 167 -14.22 26.02 19.36
C ALA A 167 -12.91 25.78 18.60
N GLN A 168 -12.99 25.00 17.51
CA GLN A 168 -11.87 24.74 16.61
C GLN A 168 -12.15 25.32 15.22
N VAL A 169 -11.20 26.10 14.69
CA VAL A 169 -11.28 26.69 13.35
C VAL A 169 -9.92 26.66 12.65
N PRO A 170 -9.85 26.62 11.31
CA PRO A 170 -8.58 26.83 10.61
C PRO A 170 -7.99 28.20 10.98
N TYR A 171 -6.69 28.24 11.26
CA TYR A 171 -6.02 29.46 11.76
C TYR A 171 -6.17 30.67 10.83
N ASP A 172 -6.27 30.46 9.53
CA ASP A 172 -6.43 31.49 8.50
C ASP A 172 -7.89 31.90 8.26
N ARG A 173 -8.84 31.18 8.88
CA ARG A 173 -10.29 31.36 8.74
C ARG A 173 -10.97 31.53 10.09
N ILE A 174 -10.35 32.33 10.97
CA ILE A 174 -10.93 32.72 12.27
C ILE A 174 -12.31 33.37 12.13
N ASP A 175 -12.60 33.97 10.96
CA ASP A 175 -13.95 34.51 10.64
C ASP A 175 -15.05 33.45 10.76
N ARG A 176 -14.72 32.16 10.64
CA ARG A 176 -15.67 31.05 10.81
C ARG A 176 -16.27 30.96 12.21
N LEU A 177 -15.68 31.60 13.23
CA LEU A 177 -16.32 31.72 14.55
C LEU A 177 -17.65 32.49 14.49
N MET A 178 -17.86 33.31 13.46
CA MET A 178 -19.10 34.08 13.26
C MET A 178 -20.26 33.26 12.68
N GLN A 179 -20.06 31.97 12.41
CA GLN A 179 -21.10 31.11 11.86
C GLN A 179 -22.27 30.94 12.85
N PRO A 180 -23.53 30.85 12.38
CA PRO A 180 -24.71 30.74 13.23
C PRO A 180 -24.62 29.65 14.30
N ARG A 181 -24.11 28.46 13.94
CA ARG A 181 -23.94 27.30 14.84
C ARG A 181 -22.99 27.50 16.03
N LEU A 182 -22.15 28.53 15.99
CA LEU A 182 -21.28 28.93 17.12
C LEU A 182 -21.89 30.11 17.89
N SER A 183 -23.22 30.28 17.84
CA SER A 183 -23.98 31.29 18.59
C SER A 183 -23.70 31.21 20.09
N VAL A 184 -23.82 30.02 20.68
CA VAL A 184 -23.59 29.79 22.12
C VAL A 184 -22.17 30.12 22.52
N PHE A 185 -21.19 29.58 21.80
CA PHE A 185 -19.78 29.87 22.02
C PHE A 185 -19.51 31.38 21.97
N ARG A 186 -20.09 32.10 20.99
CA ARG A 186 -19.95 33.57 20.89
C ARG A 186 -20.62 34.32 22.03
N GLN A 187 -21.76 33.83 22.56
CA GLN A 187 -22.39 34.43 23.74
C GLN A 187 -21.48 34.30 24.97
N GLN A 188 -20.89 33.13 25.19
CA GLN A 188 -19.93 32.91 26.27
C GLN A 188 -18.66 33.73 26.09
N LEU A 189 -18.11 33.78 24.88
CA LEU A 189 -16.96 34.62 24.55
C LEU A 189 -17.26 36.10 24.82
N LYS A 190 -18.44 36.60 24.41
CA LYS A 190 -18.85 37.99 24.69
C LYS A 190 -18.94 38.28 26.18
N ARG A 191 -19.40 37.31 26.98
CA ARG A 191 -19.45 37.43 28.44
C ARG A 191 -18.06 37.57 29.04
N ILE A 192 -17.08 36.78 28.57
CA ILE A 192 -15.68 36.84 29.02
C ILE A 192 -14.99 38.14 28.58
N LEU A 193 -15.20 38.57 27.33
CA LEU A 193 -14.60 39.78 26.76
C LEU A 193 -15.15 41.10 27.35
N GLY A 194 -16.28 41.03 28.07
CA GLY A 194 -16.90 42.19 28.72
C GLY A 194 -17.24 43.30 27.74
N LYS A 195 -16.48 44.40 27.79
CA LYS A 195 -16.72 45.58 26.93
C LYS A 195 -16.15 45.44 25.52
N GLN A 196 -15.18 44.56 25.30
CA GLN A 196 -14.51 44.40 24.01
C GLN A 196 -15.42 43.71 23.00
N LYS A 197 -15.47 44.20 21.75
CA LYS A 197 -16.22 43.52 20.70
C LYS A 197 -15.47 42.27 20.24
N ILE A 198 -16.22 41.21 19.92
CA ILE A 198 -15.66 39.97 19.36
C ILE A 198 -14.80 40.26 18.13
N ALA A 199 -15.24 41.14 17.22
CA ALA A 199 -14.49 41.48 16.01
C ALA A 199 -13.11 42.11 16.31
N GLU A 200 -13.02 42.94 17.35
CA GLU A 200 -11.78 43.57 17.80
C GLU A 200 -10.83 42.52 18.40
N PHE A 201 -11.37 41.65 19.26
CA PHE A 201 -10.62 40.52 19.81
C PHE A 201 -10.07 39.58 18.72
N LEU A 202 -10.90 39.22 17.73
CA LEU A 202 -10.44 38.39 16.60
C LEU A 202 -9.38 39.10 15.74
N GLY A 203 -9.42 40.43 15.67
CA GLY A 203 -8.38 41.24 15.06
C GLY A 203 -7.06 41.11 15.82
N GLU A 204 -7.09 41.23 17.15
CA GLU A 204 -5.93 41.07 18.02
C GLU A 204 -5.35 39.66 17.96
N VAL A 205 -6.20 38.63 17.96
CA VAL A 205 -5.78 37.23 17.74
C VAL A 205 -5.00 37.08 16.45
N LYS A 206 -5.46 37.72 15.36
CA LYS A 206 -4.79 37.65 14.06
C LYS A 206 -3.47 38.39 14.02
N SER A 207 -3.39 39.60 14.57
CA SER A 207 -2.21 40.45 14.44
C SER A 207 -1.13 40.15 15.49
N ARG A 208 -1.53 39.76 16.70
CA ARG A 208 -0.63 39.66 17.86
C ARG A 208 -0.31 38.22 18.23
N TYR A 209 -1.34 37.39 18.44
CA TYR A 209 -1.14 36.05 19.01
C TYR A 209 -0.81 34.99 17.95
N LEU A 210 -1.47 35.03 16.79
CA LEU A 210 -1.24 34.05 15.71
C LEU A 210 0.22 34.01 15.22
N PRO A 211 0.93 35.14 14.97
CA PRO A 211 2.32 35.08 14.52
C PRO A 211 3.23 34.37 15.51
N SER A 212 3.06 34.64 16.82
CA SER A 212 3.81 33.99 17.89
C SER A 212 3.50 32.49 17.95
N LEU A 213 2.21 32.12 17.94
CA LEU A 213 1.76 30.72 17.94
C LEU A 213 2.29 29.95 16.73
N MET A 214 2.30 30.57 15.54
CA MET A 214 2.86 29.99 14.33
C MET A 214 4.37 29.76 14.46
N GLN A 215 5.11 30.72 15.00
CA GLN A 215 6.55 30.58 15.22
C GLN A 215 6.87 29.43 16.17
N THR A 216 6.14 29.32 17.30
CA THR A 216 6.29 28.21 18.26
C THR A 216 5.93 26.87 17.61
N LEU A 217 4.81 26.79 16.88
CA LEU A 217 4.41 25.58 16.16
C LEU A 217 5.45 25.17 15.11
N GLU A 218 6.02 26.12 14.36
CA GLU A 218 7.09 25.82 13.40
C GLU A 218 8.35 25.28 14.07
N LYS A 219 8.79 25.90 15.19
CA LYS A 219 9.91 25.39 15.98
C LYS A 219 9.64 23.97 16.47
N GLN A 220 8.45 23.72 17.04
CA GLN A 220 8.04 22.41 17.54
C GLN A 220 8.01 21.35 16.41
N LEU A 221 7.46 21.69 15.24
CA LEU A 221 7.43 20.80 14.07
C LEU A 221 8.84 20.50 13.53
N ARG A 222 9.74 21.50 13.50
CA ARG A 222 11.14 21.32 13.11
C ARG A 222 11.87 20.41 14.10
N ALA A 223 11.72 20.65 15.40
CA ALA A 223 12.34 19.83 16.43
C ALA A 223 11.82 18.38 16.42
N ARG A 224 10.49 18.18 16.27
CA ARG A 224 9.89 16.84 16.08
C ARG A 224 10.47 16.12 14.86
N LYS A 225 10.69 16.84 13.75
CA LYS A 225 11.30 16.28 12.53
C LYS A 225 12.75 15.86 12.78
N LEU A 226 13.56 16.74 13.36
CA LEU A 226 14.96 16.45 13.71
C LEU A 226 15.08 15.28 14.68
N LEU A 227 14.24 15.22 15.71
CA LEU A 227 14.23 14.11 16.65
C LEU A 227 13.80 12.80 15.98
N ALA A 228 12.82 12.83 15.08
CA ALA A 228 12.41 11.66 14.31
C ALA A 228 13.52 11.19 13.36
N GLU A 229 14.31 12.11 12.80
CA GLU A 229 15.51 11.81 12.00
C GLU A 229 16.64 11.23 12.87
N LYS A 230 16.92 11.82 14.03
CA LYS A 230 17.89 11.32 15.03
C LYS A 230 17.53 9.90 15.47
N LYS A 231 16.30 9.68 15.96
CA LYS A 231 15.80 8.35 16.35
C LYS A 231 15.88 7.34 15.21
N ARG A 232 15.65 7.77 13.96
CA ARG A 232 15.79 6.90 12.80
C ARG A 232 17.25 6.53 12.53
N ARG A 233 18.18 7.49 12.63
CA ARG A 233 19.61 7.27 12.46
C ARG A 233 20.17 6.35 13.55
N GLU A 234 19.79 6.58 14.82
CA GLU A 234 20.12 5.70 15.95
C GLU A 234 19.61 4.27 15.71
N LEU A 235 18.38 4.13 15.22
CA LEU A 235 17.80 2.82 14.90
C LEU A 235 18.55 2.12 13.75
N PHE A 236 19.00 2.87 12.76
CA PHE A 236 19.79 2.32 11.65
C PHE A 236 21.19 1.93 12.09
N GLU A 237 21.86 2.72 12.92
CA GLU A 237 23.18 2.38 13.44
C GLU A 237 23.11 1.15 14.34
N LYS A 238 22.09 1.08 15.21
CA LYS A 238 21.84 -0.07 16.09
C LYS A 238 21.68 -1.38 15.33
N TYR A 239 21.06 -1.35 14.16
CA TYR A 239 20.75 -2.55 13.36
C TYR A 239 21.56 -2.62 12.06
N LYS A 240 22.69 -1.92 12.00
CA LYS A 240 23.51 -1.82 10.79
C LYS A 240 23.94 -3.19 10.25
N PRO A 241 24.43 -4.16 11.05
CA PRO A 241 24.80 -5.48 10.54
C PRO A 241 23.64 -6.22 9.87
N GLN A 242 22.45 -6.19 10.49
CA GLN A 242 21.26 -6.85 9.94
C GLN A 242 20.75 -6.15 8.69
N LEU A 243 20.94 -4.84 8.57
CA LEU A 243 20.58 -4.08 7.38
C LEU A 243 21.55 -4.32 6.23
N GLU A 244 22.84 -4.52 6.51
CA GLU A 244 23.84 -4.94 5.53
C GLU A 244 23.55 -6.34 5.00
N GLU A 245 23.17 -7.28 5.87
CA GLU A 245 22.70 -8.62 5.48
C GLU A 245 21.48 -8.54 4.55
N VAL A 246 20.46 -7.74 4.91
CA VAL A 246 19.29 -7.52 4.04
C VAL A 246 19.69 -6.85 2.72
N ALA A 247 20.68 -5.96 2.72
CA ALA A 247 21.14 -5.27 1.51
C ALA A 247 21.90 -6.19 0.54
N GLN A 248 22.57 -7.23 1.04
CA GLN A 248 23.25 -8.24 0.20
C GLN A 248 22.26 -8.97 -0.69
N ASP A 249 21.18 -9.51 -0.10
CA ASP A 249 20.08 -10.13 -0.84
C ASP A 249 18.70 -9.73 -0.29
N PRO A 250 18.18 -8.57 -0.74
CA PRO A 250 16.89 -8.08 -0.24
C PRO A 250 15.73 -8.97 -0.70
N VAL A 251 15.88 -9.71 -1.81
CA VAL A 251 14.84 -10.61 -2.30
C VAL A 251 14.72 -11.80 -1.35
N LYS A 252 15.84 -12.42 -1.00
CA LYS A 252 15.87 -13.52 -0.02
C LYS A 252 15.33 -13.07 1.33
N ALA A 253 15.78 -11.94 1.86
CA ALA A 253 15.31 -11.42 3.15
C ALA A 253 13.78 -11.14 3.16
N ILE A 254 13.24 -10.62 2.06
CA ILE A 254 11.78 -10.46 1.91
C ILE A 254 11.09 -11.82 1.90
N LEU A 255 11.58 -12.77 1.10
CA LEU A 255 10.96 -14.09 0.95
C LEU A 255 11.01 -14.90 2.25
N GLU A 256 12.11 -14.88 3.01
CA GLU A 256 12.19 -15.57 4.30
C GLU A 256 11.03 -15.20 5.25
N VAL A 257 10.65 -13.93 5.27
CA VAL A 257 9.54 -13.45 6.09
C VAL A 257 8.20 -13.75 5.43
N VAL A 258 8.07 -13.49 4.13
CA VAL A 258 6.80 -13.68 3.41
C VAL A 258 6.41 -15.16 3.36
N ASP A 259 7.37 -16.07 3.17
CA ASP A 259 7.18 -17.53 3.11
C ASP A 259 6.61 -18.09 4.41
N PHE A 260 7.00 -17.50 5.55
CA PHE A 260 6.43 -17.89 6.84
C PHE A 260 4.93 -17.55 6.95
N TYR A 261 4.51 -16.41 6.40
CA TYR A 261 3.12 -15.96 6.46
C TYR A 261 2.26 -16.43 5.27
N HIS A 262 2.90 -16.77 4.15
CA HIS A 262 2.30 -17.22 2.90
C HIS A 262 3.16 -18.35 2.33
N VAL A 263 2.92 -19.56 2.84
CA VAL A 263 3.67 -20.76 2.44
C VAL A 263 3.36 -21.12 0.99
N GLY A 264 4.39 -21.62 0.28
CA GLY A 264 4.28 -21.99 -1.13
C GLY A 264 4.01 -20.79 -2.03
N ASP A 265 3.43 -21.02 -3.22
CA ASP A 265 3.13 -19.99 -4.22
C ASP A 265 4.30 -19.03 -4.54
N ASP A 266 5.45 -19.62 -4.84
CA ASP A 266 6.69 -18.88 -5.12
C ASP A 266 6.55 -17.90 -6.28
N SER A 267 5.74 -18.26 -7.29
CA SER A 267 5.48 -17.40 -8.45
C SER A 267 4.81 -16.11 -8.04
N ALA A 268 3.68 -16.15 -7.31
CA ALA A 268 2.95 -14.95 -6.94
C ALA A 268 3.74 -14.04 -5.98
N LYS A 269 4.46 -14.64 -5.01
CA LYS A 269 5.35 -13.88 -4.11
C LYS A 269 6.40 -13.10 -4.88
N ARG A 270 7.06 -13.75 -5.83
CA ARG A 270 8.15 -13.14 -6.61
C ARG A 270 7.65 -12.11 -7.63
N GLN A 271 6.46 -12.29 -8.18
CA GLN A 271 5.81 -11.26 -9.00
C GLN A 271 5.41 -10.02 -8.20
N MET A 272 5.05 -10.19 -6.92
CA MET A 272 4.66 -9.08 -6.05
C MET A 272 5.84 -8.21 -5.59
N ILE A 273 7.06 -8.76 -5.48
CA ILE A 273 8.27 -8.01 -5.10
C ILE A 273 8.52 -6.76 -5.98
N PRO A 274 8.59 -6.85 -7.32
CA PRO A 274 8.77 -5.66 -8.16
C PRO A 274 7.59 -4.69 -8.07
N VAL A 275 6.37 -5.16 -7.78
CA VAL A 275 5.21 -4.28 -7.53
C VAL A 275 5.47 -3.40 -6.30
N ILE A 276 5.95 -4.00 -5.21
CA ILE A 276 6.32 -3.27 -3.98
C ILE A 276 7.58 -2.40 -4.18
N ALA A 277 8.58 -2.86 -4.92
CA ALA A 277 9.77 -2.05 -5.13
C ALA A 277 9.51 -0.86 -6.08
N SER A 278 8.55 -0.97 -7.00
CA SER A 278 8.25 0.06 -8.00
C SER A 278 7.81 1.41 -7.40
N ARG A 279 7.33 1.43 -6.15
CA ARG A 279 7.02 2.65 -5.40
C ARG A 279 8.17 3.67 -5.39
N PHE A 280 9.41 3.19 -5.45
CA PHE A 280 10.60 4.03 -5.43
C PHE A 280 10.96 4.60 -6.81
N LEU A 281 10.33 4.12 -7.88
CA LEU A 281 10.54 4.62 -9.24
C LEU A 281 9.78 5.94 -9.52
N PRO A 282 10.15 6.64 -10.63
CA PRO A 282 9.32 7.69 -11.21
C PRO A 282 7.89 7.20 -11.49
N SER A 283 6.91 8.11 -11.48
CA SER A 283 5.48 7.78 -11.67
C SER A 283 5.21 6.93 -12.90
N ALA A 284 5.91 7.18 -14.01
CA ALA A 284 5.77 6.44 -15.27
C ALA A 284 6.12 4.95 -15.19
N TYR A 285 6.86 4.51 -14.16
CA TYR A 285 7.30 3.13 -13.98
C TYR A 285 6.75 2.48 -12.69
N ARG A 286 5.74 3.08 -12.06
CA ARG A 286 5.10 2.46 -10.90
C ARG A 286 4.16 1.36 -11.34
N LEU A 287 4.31 0.19 -10.73
CA LEU A 287 3.51 -0.98 -11.01
C LEU A 287 2.31 -1.01 -10.07
N SER A 288 1.20 -1.49 -10.62
CA SER A 288 -0.01 -1.89 -9.90
C SER A 288 -0.21 -3.38 -10.13
N ALA A 289 -0.98 -4.05 -9.27
CA ALA A 289 -1.29 -5.48 -9.41
C ALA A 289 -2.77 -5.82 -9.19
N ILE A 290 -3.28 -6.80 -9.92
CA ILE A 290 -4.53 -7.49 -9.64
C ILE A 290 -4.19 -8.93 -9.29
N LEU A 291 -4.59 -9.36 -8.10
CA LEU A 291 -4.53 -10.76 -7.68
C LEU A 291 -5.85 -11.43 -8.06
N ALA A 292 -5.80 -12.42 -8.94
CA ALA A 292 -7.00 -13.00 -9.53
C ALA A 292 -7.10 -14.52 -9.36
N GLY A 293 -8.32 -15.04 -9.51
CA GLY A 293 -8.62 -16.48 -9.39
C GLY A 293 -9.86 -16.77 -8.53
N PRO A 294 -10.13 -18.02 -8.16
CA PRO A 294 -11.16 -18.36 -7.19
C PRO A 294 -11.05 -17.68 -5.81
N GLN A 295 -12.11 -17.78 -5.03
CA GLN A 295 -12.07 -17.45 -3.59
C GLN A 295 -11.10 -18.42 -2.88
N SER A 296 -10.61 -17.99 -1.71
CA SER A 296 -9.77 -18.81 -0.81
C SER A 296 -8.37 -19.18 -1.31
N LEU A 297 -7.91 -18.70 -2.47
CA LEU A 297 -6.53 -18.88 -2.96
C LEU A 297 -5.47 -18.02 -2.23
N GLY A 298 -5.76 -17.53 -1.02
CA GLY A 298 -4.76 -16.78 -0.25
C GLY A 298 -4.37 -15.39 -0.79
N LYS A 299 -5.09 -14.80 -1.75
CA LYS A 299 -4.79 -13.45 -2.30
C LYS A 299 -4.65 -12.36 -1.24
N ASN A 300 -5.66 -12.26 -0.37
CA ASN A 300 -5.65 -11.35 0.76
C ASN A 300 -4.50 -11.67 1.73
N ASN A 301 -4.16 -12.96 1.87
CA ASN A 301 -3.06 -13.39 2.72
C ASN A 301 -1.70 -12.97 2.14
N LEU A 302 -1.50 -13.10 0.83
CA LEU A 302 -0.29 -12.65 0.13
C LEU A 302 -0.05 -11.15 0.35
N VAL A 303 -1.07 -10.31 0.14
CA VAL A 303 -0.95 -8.87 0.38
C VAL A 303 -0.65 -8.56 1.86
N LYS A 304 -1.31 -9.26 2.79
CA LYS A 304 -1.04 -9.13 4.24
C LYS A 304 0.40 -9.53 4.61
N ALA A 305 0.96 -10.55 3.98
CA ALA A 305 2.36 -10.94 4.20
C ALA A 305 3.32 -9.80 3.78
N PHE A 306 3.09 -9.18 2.61
CA PHE A 306 3.87 -8.00 2.19
C PHE A 306 3.67 -6.77 3.08
N GLN A 307 2.50 -6.61 3.72
CA GLN A 307 2.28 -5.57 4.73
C GLN A 307 3.11 -5.80 6.01
N LYS A 308 3.52 -7.04 6.32
CA LYS A 308 4.41 -7.32 7.46
C LYS A 308 5.83 -6.83 7.20
N VAL A 309 6.33 -6.92 5.97
CA VAL A 309 7.69 -6.50 5.60
C VAL A 309 7.79 -5.04 5.16
N THR A 310 6.67 -4.33 5.02
CA THR A 310 6.65 -2.91 4.60
C THR A 310 6.10 -1.98 5.69
N PRO A 311 6.48 -0.69 5.70
CA PRO A 311 5.91 0.28 6.63
C PRO A 311 4.38 0.44 6.49
N ARG A 312 3.64 0.33 7.61
CA ARG A 312 2.16 0.46 7.62
C ARG A 312 1.65 1.75 6.98
N LYS A 313 2.35 2.87 7.17
CA LYS A 313 2.01 4.19 6.60
C LYS A 313 2.00 4.24 5.06
N TRP A 314 2.50 3.20 4.41
CA TRP A 314 2.51 3.10 2.96
C TRP A 314 1.17 2.63 2.38
N TRP A 315 0.32 2.02 3.21
CA TRP A 315 -0.89 1.35 2.79
C TRP A 315 -2.13 2.12 3.21
N LEU A 316 -3.06 2.25 2.27
CA LEU A 316 -4.44 2.58 2.54
C LEU A 316 -5.28 1.38 2.11
N VAL A 317 -5.90 0.71 3.09
CA VAL A 317 -6.70 -0.49 2.86
C VAL A 317 -8.16 -0.10 2.81
N ALA A 318 -8.82 -0.47 1.72
CA ALA A 318 -10.23 -0.23 1.46
C ALA A 318 -10.96 -1.56 1.35
N THR A 319 -11.89 -1.80 2.28
CA THR A 319 -12.80 -2.95 2.27
C THR A 319 -14.06 -2.66 1.45
N ARG A 320 -14.60 -1.44 1.56
CA ARG A 320 -15.76 -0.97 0.81
C ARG A 320 -15.56 0.47 0.36
N PHE A 321 -15.94 0.77 -0.87
CA PHE A 321 -15.81 2.11 -1.44
C PHE A 321 -17.12 2.55 -2.09
N THR A 322 -17.55 3.77 -1.81
CA THR A 322 -18.55 4.44 -2.67
C THR A 322 -17.82 5.04 -3.88
N PRO A 323 -18.49 5.23 -5.02
CA PRO A 323 -17.85 5.78 -6.22
C PRO A 323 -17.13 7.12 -5.99
N THR A 324 -17.66 7.95 -5.09
CA THR A 324 -17.10 9.25 -4.73
C THR A 324 -16.16 9.19 -3.52
N ALA A 325 -16.03 8.06 -2.83
CA ALA A 325 -15.20 7.99 -1.62
C ALA A 325 -13.76 8.40 -1.89
N LEU A 326 -13.17 8.08 -3.06
CA LEU A 326 -11.79 8.48 -3.36
C LEU A 326 -11.63 10.00 -3.38
N ASP A 327 -12.65 10.65 -3.92
CA ASP A 327 -12.71 12.09 -4.06
C ASP A 327 -12.77 12.76 -2.69
N TYR A 328 -13.35 12.11 -1.69
CA TYR A 328 -13.52 12.65 -0.33
C TYR A 328 -12.55 12.12 0.72
N LEU A 329 -11.91 10.97 0.50
CA LEU A 329 -11.06 10.29 1.47
C LEU A 329 -9.83 11.10 1.86
N PHE A 330 -9.32 11.90 0.92
CA PHE A 330 -8.03 12.58 1.07
C PHE A 330 -8.18 14.09 1.09
N PRO A 331 -7.88 14.79 2.19
CA PRO A 331 -8.09 16.23 2.33
C PRO A 331 -7.56 17.03 1.12
N GLU A 332 -8.13 18.20 0.83
CA GLU A 332 -7.72 18.99 -0.34
C GLU A 332 -6.21 19.24 -0.36
N GLY A 333 -5.55 18.87 -1.47
CA GLY A 333 -4.10 18.97 -1.62
C GLY A 333 -3.31 17.84 -0.95
N ALA A 334 -3.96 16.76 -0.52
CA ALA A 334 -3.30 15.54 -0.07
C ALA A 334 -2.38 14.98 -1.15
N LYS A 335 -1.23 14.46 -0.70
CA LYS A 335 -0.28 13.73 -1.54
C LYS A 335 -0.58 12.25 -1.40
N ILE A 336 -1.14 11.67 -2.46
CA ILE A 336 -1.34 10.22 -2.58
C ILE A 336 -0.18 9.53 -3.31
N ASP A 337 0.83 10.32 -3.69
CA ASP A 337 2.02 9.85 -4.38
C ASP A 337 2.65 8.67 -3.64
N ARG A 338 2.96 7.62 -4.41
CA ARG A 338 3.67 6.42 -3.95
C ARG A 338 2.87 5.54 -2.98
N LEU A 339 1.68 5.94 -2.49
CA LEU A 339 0.87 5.10 -1.59
C LEU A 339 0.41 3.80 -2.28
N TYR A 340 0.28 2.73 -1.50
CA TYR A 340 -0.46 1.53 -1.92
C TYR A 340 -1.93 1.72 -1.60
N LEU A 341 -2.76 1.82 -2.64
CA LEU A 341 -4.21 1.76 -2.50
C LEU A 341 -4.62 0.31 -2.67
N TYR A 342 -4.95 -0.34 -1.56
CA TYR A 342 -5.36 -1.74 -1.56
C TYR A 342 -6.87 -1.87 -1.49
N PHE A 343 -7.49 -2.28 -2.60
CA PHE A 343 -8.92 -2.60 -2.67
C PHE A 343 -9.12 -4.10 -2.52
N MET A 344 -9.68 -4.54 -1.39
CA MET A 344 -9.82 -5.97 -1.11
C MET A 344 -10.64 -6.71 -2.15
N GLU A 345 -11.57 -6.03 -2.83
CA GLU A 345 -12.36 -6.58 -3.93
C GLU A 345 -12.40 -5.63 -5.11
N TYR A 346 -12.41 -6.21 -6.32
CA TYR A 346 -12.42 -5.46 -7.58
C TYR A 346 -13.63 -4.55 -7.73
N GLU A 347 -14.78 -4.87 -7.11
CA GLU A 347 -15.95 -3.98 -7.12
C GLU A 347 -15.65 -2.62 -6.49
N GLY A 348 -14.82 -2.58 -5.44
CA GLY A 348 -14.36 -1.33 -4.84
C GLY A 348 -13.50 -0.51 -5.81
N LEU A 349 -12.65 -1.16 -6.60
CA LEU A 349 -11.89 -0.52 -7.66
C LEU A 349 -12.81 -0.03 -8.80
N ARG A 350 -13.83 -0.82 -9.17
CA ARG A 350 -14.79 -0.49 -10.23
C ARG A 350 -15.57 0.78 -9.89
N ALA A 351 -15.98 0.92 -8.62
CA ALA A 351 -16.65 2.13 -8.13
C ALA A 351 -15.76 3.39 -8.29
N ALA A 352 -14.46 3.28 -8.04
CA ALA A 352 -13.49 4.37 -8.14
C ALA A 352 -12.75 4.43 -9.50
N LYS A 353 -13.18 3.67 -10.51
CA LYS A 353 -12.42 3.40 -11.74
C LYS A 353 -11.94 4.65 -12.45
N TYR A 354 -12.82 5.64 -12.60
CA TYR A 354 -12.50 6.88 -13.33
C TYR A 354 -11.38 7.66 -12.63
N SER A 355 -11.57 7.94 -11.35
CA SER A 355 -10.61 8.64 -10.49
C SER A 355 -9.27 7.90 -10.43
N VAL A 356 -9.31 6.57 -10.30
CA VAL A 356 -8.11 5.72 -10.30
C VAL A 356 -7.37 5.79 -11.65
N ARG A 357 -8.06 5.62 -12.78
CA ARG A 357 -7.45 5.64 -14.11
C ARG A 357 -6.68 6.92 -14.37
N ILE A 358 -7.27 8.06 -14.04
CA ILE A 358 -6.65 9.39 -14.18
C ILE A 358 -5.45 9.52 -13.25
N THR A 359 -5.57 9.07 -12.01
CA THR A 359 -4.47 9.16 -11.05
C THR A 359 -3.25 8.32 -11.48
N ILE A 360 -3.49 7.15 -12.10
CA ILE A 360 -2.44 6.32 -12.68
C ILE A 360 -1.77 7.04 -13.87
N SER A 361 -2.54 7.65 -14.78
CA SER A 361 -1.99 8.21 -16.02
C SER A 361 -1.45 9.63 -15.88
N GLU A 362 -2.21 10.53 -15.26
CA GLU A 362 -1.92 11.97 -15.20
C GLU A 362 -1.18 12.39 -13.92
N GLY A 363 -1.22 11.55 -12.87
CA GLY A 363 -0.58 11.86 -11.59
C GLY A 363 -1.22 13.03 -10.81
N GLU A 364 -2.33 13.58 -11.29
CA GLU A 364 -3.16 14.55 -10.58
C GLU A 364 -4.63 14.32 -10.92
N LEU A 365 -5.46 14.20 -9.89
CA LEU A 365 -6.91 14.11 -10.03
C LEU A 365 -7.54 15.45 -9.62
N THR A 366 -8.19 16.10 -10.57
CA THR A 366 -8.95 17.33 -10.33
C THR A 366 -10.45 17.01 -10.37
N ILE A 367 -11.13 17.20 -9.25
CA ILE A 367 -12.56 16.95 -9.08
C ILE A 367 -13.28 18.29 -8.92
N PHE A 368 -14.23 18.57 -9.81
CA PHE A 368 -15.18 19.66 -9.66
C PHE A 368 -16.43 19.11 -8.97
N TYR A 369 -16.90 19.77 -7.92
CA TYR A 369 -18.09 19.34 -7.19
C TYR A 369 -18.92 20.52 -6.72
N THR A 370 -20.24 20.35 -6.70
CA THR A 370 -21.16 21.37 -6.22
C THR A 370 -21.20 21.34 -4.70
N ALA A 371 -20.90 22.48 -4.07
CA ALA A 371 -21.02 22.67 -2.64
C ALA A 371 -21.92 23.87 -2.37
N ARG A 372 -22.68 23.82 -1.28
CA ARG A 372 -23.44 25.00 -0.84
C ARG A 372 -22.48 25.98 -0.18
N ASN A 373 -22.51 27.24 -0.60
CA ASN A 373 -21.77 28.31 0.04
C ASN A 373 -22.38 28.58 1.41
N GLU A 374 -21.60 28.40 2.48
CA GLU A 374 -22.07 28.54 3.87
C GLU A 374 -22.49 29.98 4.22
N LYS A 375 -22.08 30.98 3.43
CA LYS A 375 -22.40 32.39 3.65
C LYS A 375 -23.63 32.84 2.86
N THR A 376 -23.78 32.42 1.61
CA THR A 376 -24.88 32.87 0.72
C THR A 376 -26.03 31.86 0.61
N GLY A 377 -25.80 30.60 0.98
CA GLY A 377 -26.77 29.53 0.81
C GLY A 377 -26.95 29.07 -0.65
N GLU A 378 -26.21 29.64 -1.59
CA GLU A 378 -26.24 29.29 -3.01
C GLU A 378 -25.35 28.08 -3.31
N LEU A 379 -25.62 27.40 -4.42
CA LEU A 379 -24.77 26.33 -4.92
C LEU A 379 -23.59 26.94 -5.67
N GLU A 380 -22.37 26.67 -5.21
CA GLU A 380 -21.13 27.06 -5.88
C GLU A 380 -20.35 25.83 -6.32
N THR A 381 -19.64 25.94 -7.45
CA THR A 381 -18.73 24.88 -7.90
C THR A 381 -17.40 25.04 -7.16
N ARG A 382 -16.99 23.99 -6.44
CA ARG A 382 -15.68 23.89 -5.79
C ARG A 382 -14.78 22.92 -6.54
N VAL A 383 -13.47 23.13 -6.39
CA VAL A 383 -12.43 22.31 -7.01
C VAL A 383 -11.60 21.64 -5.94
N ARG A 384 -11.38 20.33 -6.05
CA ARG A 384 -10.46 19.57 -5.22
C ARG A 384 -9.39 18.95 -6.09
N ARG A 385 -8.13 19.01 -5.64
CA ARG A 385 -6.99 18.40 -6.33
C ARG A 385 -6.30 17.39 -5.43
N LEU A 386 -6.10 16.17 -5.93
CA LEU A 386 -5.29 15.13 -5.33
C LEU A 386 -4.03 14.96 -6.16
N LYS A 387 -2.85 15.05 -5.55
CA LYS A 387 -1.57 14.99 -6.26
C LYS A 387 -0.83 13.68 -6.00
N GLY A 388 -0.28 13.11 -7.06
CA GLY A 388 0.59 11.95 -7.06
C GLY A 388 -0.01 10.71 -7.70
N THR A 389 0.85 9.75 -8.00
CA THR A 389 0.49 8.46 -8.63
C THR A 389 0.62 7.32 -7.59
N PRO A 390 -0.47 6.79 -7.03
CA PRO A 390 -0.39 5.64 -6.14
C PRO A 390 -0.13 4.35 -6.92
N CYS A 391 0.37 3.33 -6.23
CA CYS A 391 0.39 1.95 -6.69
C CYS A 391 -0.92 1.28 -6.26
N ILE A 392 -1.67 0.68 -7.18
CA ILE A 392 -2.95 0.05 -6.85
C ILE A 392 -2.77 -1.44 -6.76
N ILE A 393 -3.32 -2.02 -5.71
CA ILE A 393 -3.39 -3.46 -5.53
C ILE A 393 -4.86 -3.79 -5.33
N THR A 394 -5.37 -4.79 -6.03
CA THR A 394 -6.72 -5.29 -5.78
C THR A 394 -6.80 -6.79 -5.94
N THR A 395 -7.84 -7.40 -5.38
CA THR A 395 -8.13 -8.81 -5.62
C THR A 395 -9.45 -8.95 -6.35
N THR A 396 -9.52 -9.90 -7.28
CA THR A 396 -10.74 -10.20 -8.02
C THR A 396 -11.05 -11.69 -7.97
N THR A 397 -12.31 -12.04 -7.82
CA THR A 397 -12.84 -13.38 -8.08
C THR A 397 -13.44 -13.50 -9.48
N ALA A 398 -13.68 -12.36 -10.13
CA ALA A 398 -14.29 -12.33 -11.45
C ALA A 398 -13.27 -12.74 -12.52
N PRO A 399 -13.66 -13.63 -13.45
CA PRO A 399 -12.83 -14.00 -14.60
C PRO A 399 -12.72 -12.87 -15.62
N GLU A 400 -13.65 -11.91 -15.59
CA GLU A 400 -13.70 -10.78 -16.52
C GLU A 400 -13.31 -9.49 -15.82
N LEU A 401 -12.22 -8.90 -16.29
CA LEU A 401 -11.75 -7.59 -15.90
C LEU A 401 -12.02 -6.59 -17.01
N ASP A 402 -12.19 -5.34 -16.62
CA ASP A 402 -12.32 -4.25 -17.57
C ASP A 402 -11.01 -4.08 -18.37
N PRO A 403 -11.03 -4.16 -19.72
CA PRO A 403 -9.83 -4.11 -20.56
C PRO A 403 -9.00 -2.83 -20.37
N ASP A 404 -9.64 -1.73 -19.98
CA ASP A 404 -8.95 -0.48 -19.66
C ASP A 404 -8.04 -0.62 -18.43
N ILE A 405 -8.49 -1.35 -17.41
CA ILE A 405 -7.71 -1.55 -16.20
C ILE A 405 -6.68 -2.66 -16.42
N GLU A 406 -7.09 -3.75 -17.05
CA GLU A 406 -6.26 -4.94 -17.29
C GLU A 406 -4.98 -4.57 -18.05
N SER A 407 -5.09 -3.75 -19.09
CA SER A 407 -3.94 -3.30 -19.88
C SER A 407 -2.98 -2.37 -19.12
N ARG A 408 -3.36 -1.87 -17.95
CA ARG A 408 -2.54 -0.96 -17.12
C ARG A 408 -1.96 -1.63 -15.86
N ILE A 409 -2.44 -2.81 -15.50
CA ILE A 409 -2.10 -3.47 -14.24
C ILE A 409 -1.45 -4.84 -14.49
N LEU A 410 -0.52 -5.26 -13.63
CA LEU A 410 0.07 -6.60 -13.66
C LEU A 410 -0.93 -7.63 -13.13
N TYR A 411 -1.11 -8.74 -13.84
CA TYR A 411 -1.97 -9.83 -13.39
C TYR A 411 -1.14 -10.87 -12.64
N ILE A 412 -1.53 -11.18 -11.41
CA ILE A 412 -0.88 -12.18 -10.56
C ILE A 412 -1.93 -13.24 -10.21
N GLU A 413 -1.69 -14.48 -10.60
CA GLU A 413 -2.54 -15.64 -10.31
C GLU A 413 -1.86 -16.48 -9.23
N PRO A 414 -2.41 -16.54 -8.00
CA PRO A 414 -1.95 -17.47 -6.98
C PRO A 414 -2.16 -18.92 -7.39
N ASP A 415 -1.32 -19.83 -6.91
CA ASP A 415 -1.37 -21.25 -7.26
C ASP A 415 -2.63 -21.94 -6.70
N PRO A 416 -3.56 -22.45 -7.55
CA PRO A 416 -4.73 -23.20 -7.12
C PRO A 416 -4.47 -24.70 -6.88
N SER A 417 -3.22 -25.17 -6.98
CA SER A 417 -2.90 -26.59 -6.96
C SER A 417 -3.31 -27.29 -5.64
N PRO A 418 -3.74 -28.56 -5.71
CA PRO A 418 -3.96 -29.37 -4.50
C PRO A 418 -2.69 -29.50 -3.64
N GLN A 419 -1.51 -29.49 -4.27
CA GLN A 419 -0.21 -29.53 -3.61
C GLN A 419 -0.02 -28.29 -2.72
N GLN A 420 -0.30 -27.10 -3.27
CA GLN A 420 -0.29 -25.85 -2.52
C GLN A 420 -1.26 -25.91 -1.33
N THR A 421 -2.46 -26.46 -1.53
CA THR A 421 -3.44 -26.63 -0.46
C THR A 421 -2.93 -27.55 0.66
N ARG A 422 -2.24 -28.65 0.32
CA ARG A 422 -1.62 -29.55 1.31
C ARG A 422 -0.53 -28.85 2.12
N GLN A 423 0.35 -28.10 1.46
CA GLN A 423 1.40 -27.34 2.15
C GLN A 423 0.84 -26.34 3.17
N ILE A 424 -0.29 -25.71 2.84
CA ILE A 424 -0.99 -24.79 3.76
C ILE A 424 -1.54 -25.57 4.97
N MET A 425 -2.17 -26.73 4.75
CA MET A 425 -2.69 -27.56 5.85
C MET A 425 -1.57 -28.05 6.78
N GLU A 426 -0.46 -28.53 6.21
CA GLU A 426 0.73 -28.95 6.95
C GLU A 426 1.31 -27.79 7.77
N LEU A 427 1.35 -26.57 7.22
CA LEU A 427 1.75 -25.39 7.99
C LEU A 427 0.83 -25.16 9.19
N TYR A 428 -0.49 -25.19 8.99
CA TYR A 428 -1.44 -24.97 10.09
C TYR A 428 -1.31 -26.03 11.17
N GLU A 429 -1.21 -27.30 10.79
CA GLU A 429 -0.94 -28.38 11.74
C GLU A 429 0.32 -28.08 12.54
N ARG A 430 1.43 -27.75 11.87
CA ARG A 430 2.68 -27.46 12.56
C ARG A 430 2.60 -26.21 13.44
N LEU A 431 1.93 -25.14 13.03
CA LEU A 431 1.78 -23.92 13.83
C LEU A 431 0.98 -24.16 15.11
N GLU A 432 -0.06 -25.00 15.04
CA GLU A 432 -0.91 -25.31 16.20
C GLU A 432 -0.28 -26.36 17.13
N THR A 433 0.59 -27.23 16.60
CA THR A 433 1.16 -28.37 17.35
C THR A 433 2.62 -28.19 17.79
N SER A 434 3.36 -27.23 17.23
CA SER A 434 4.80 -27.04 17.50
C SER A 434 5.09 -25.78 18.32
N LEU A 435 5.71 -25.96 19.50
CA LEU A 435 6.27 -24.85 20.28
C LEU A 435 7.42 -24.16 19.53
N GLU A 436 8.26 -24.93 18.83
CA GLU A 436 9.40 -24.44 18.06
C GLU A 436 8.98 -23.44 16.97
N LEU A 437 7.84 -23.68 16.31
CA LEU A 437 7.33 -22.72 15.32
C LEU A 437 6.76 -21.45 15.94
N LYS A 438 6.27 -21.49 17.18
CA LYS A 438 5.87 -20.28 17.92
C LYS A 438 7.09 -19.44 18.29
N GLU A 439 8.20 -20.07 18.64
CA GLU A 439 9.49 -19.39 18.87
C GLU A 439 10.05 -18.82 17.56
N LYS A 440 9.99 -19.59 16.47
CA LYS A 440 10.37 -19.14 15.13
C LYS A 440 9.55 -17.94 14.66
N GLU A 441 8.27 -17.84 15.03
CA GLU A 441 7.46 -16.66 14.72
C GLU A 441 8.07 -15.37 15.30
N ALA A 442 8.66 -15.43 16.51
CA ALA A 442 9.33 -14.28 17.12
C ALA A 442 10.56 -13.85 16.32
N GLU A 443 11.40 -14.82 15.89
CA GLU A 443 12.54 -14.57 15.01
C GLU A 443 12.10 -13.94 13.68
N ILE A 444 11.05 -14.48 13.06
CA ILE A 444 10.50 -13.95 11.80
C ILE A 444 9.95 -12.53 11.97
N LYS A 445 9.29 -12.23 13.10
CA LYS A 445 8.83 -10.86 13.42
C LYS A 445 10.00 -9.88 13.51
N GLU A 446 11.14 -10.35 14.00
CA GLU A 446 12.38 -9.57 14.07
C GLU A 446 13.00 -9.37 12.69
N LYS A 447 13.14 -10.43 11.88
CA LYS A 447 13.56 -10.31 10.46
C LYS A 447 12.66 -9.35 9.67
N ALA A 448 11.34 -9.44 9.88
CA ALA A 448 10.38 -8.52 9.28
C ALA A 448 10.67 -7.05 9.64
N LYS A 449 11.16 -6.78 10.85
CA LYS A 449 11.57 -5.44 11.28
C LYS A 449 12.78 -4.95 10.49
N TYR A 450 13.78 -5.80 10.27
CA TYR A 450 14.96 -5.44 9.49
C TYR A 450 14.61 -5.14 8.03
N VAL A 451 13.77 -5.96 7.42
CA VAL A 451 13.26 -5.69 6.06
C VAL A 451 12.48 -4.38 6.00
N ARG A 452 11.61 -4.08 6.98
CA ARG A 452 10.90 -2.79 7.07
C ARG A 452 11.85 -1.60 7.17
N LEU A 453 12.92 -1.73 7.96
CA LEU A 453 13.93 -0.69 8.13
C LEU A 453 14.75 -0.48 6.86
N TYR A 454 15.13 -1.57 6.18
CA TYR A 454 15.77 -1.52 4.87
C TYR A 454 14.91 -0.77 3.85
N PHE A 455 13.62 -1.10 3.78
CA PHE A 455 12.65 -0.37 2.97
C PHE A 455 12.55 1.13 3.30
N MET A 456 12.84 1.54 4.54
CA MET A 456 12.90 2.95 4.94
C MET A 456 14.21 3.65 4.58
N LEU A 457 15.28 2.89 4.30
CA LEU A 457 16.57 3.39 3.80
C LEU A 457 16.56 3.66 2.30
N LEU A 458 15.79 2.87 1.54
CA LEU A 458 15.74 2.98 0.08
C LEU A 458 15.38 4.41 -0.35
N LYS A 459 16.19 4.94 -1.27
CA LYS A 459 15.93 6.23 -1.91
C LYS A 459 15.23 6.03 -3.27
N PRO A 460 14.37 6.98 -3.70
CA PRO A 460 13.84 6.99 -5.04
C PRO A 460 14.94 7.23 -6.08
N TYR A 461 15.00 6.39 -7.11
CA TYR A 461 15.92 6.51 -8.25
C TYR A 461 15.17 6.20 -9.55
N ASP A 462 15.63 6.78 -10.67
CA ASP A 462 15.38 6.20 -11.99
C ASP A 462 16.55 5.29 -12.37
N VAL A 463 16.27 4.35 -13.27
CA VAL A 463 17.20 3.29 -13.64
C VAL A 463 17.40 3.26 -15.14
N ILE A 464 18.65 3.13 -15.55
CA ILE A 464 19.09 2.90 -16.93
C ILE A 464 19.27 1.40 -17.11
N ILE A 465 18.62 0.84 -18.13
CA ILE A 465 18.81 -0.56 -18.53
C ILE A 465 19.82 -0.57 -19.69
N PRO A 466 20.97 -1.25 -19.56
CA PRO A 466 21.93 -1.39 -20.65
C PRO A 466 21.30 -1.98 -21.92
N PRO A 467 21.70 -1.53 -23.13
CA PRO A 467 21.09 -1.99 -24.39
C PRO A 467 21.09 -3.51 -24.58
N GLU A 468 22.18 -4.19 -24.22
CA GLU A 468 22.27 -5.66 -24.34
C GLU A 468 21.25 -6.38 -23.46
N LEU A 469 21.11 -5.92 -22.21
CA LEU A 469 20.12 -6.45 -21.29
C LEU A 469 18.69 -6.13 -21.72
N PHE A 470 18.48 -4.95 -22.32
CA PHE A 470 17.19 -4.58 -22.89
C PHE A 470 16.82 -5.47 -24.07
N ARG A 471 17.74 -5.77 -24.99
CA ARG A 471 17.50 -6.69 -26.12
C ARG A 471 17.08 -8.07 -25.62
N LYS A 472 17.81 -8.63 -24.65
CA LYS A 472 17.45 -9.90 -24.00
C LYS A 472 16.06 -9.89 -23.36
N LEU A 473 15.66 -8.76 -22.77
CA LEU A 473 14.33 -8.60 -22.17
C LEU A 473 13.20 -8.68 -23.21
N VAL A 474 13.42 -8.20 -24.43
CA VAL A 474 12.38 -8.05 -25.46
C VAL A 474 12.44 -9.05 -26.61
N GLU A 475 13.49 -9.88 -26.68
CA GLU A 475 13.78 -10.81 -27.78
C GLU A 475 12.59 -11.71 -28.18
N ASP A 476 11.80 -12.14 -27.21
CA ASP A 476 10.76 -13.16 -27.37
C ASP A 476 9.38 -12.59 -26.96
N ILE A 477 9.18 -11.29 -27.19
CA ILE A 477 7.90 -10.61 -26.94
C ILE A 477 7.04 -10.65 -28.20
N PRO A 478 5.76 -11.05 -28.12
CA PRO A 478 4.88 -11.08 -29.28
C PRO A 478 4.67 -9.68 -29.87
N MET A 479 4.77 -9.57 -31.19
CA MET A 479 4.63 -8.31 -31.94
C MET A 479 3.15 -7.93 -32.15
N VAL A 480 2.40 -7.81 -31.05
CA VAL A 480 0.99 -7.39 -31.03
C VAL A 480 0.83 -5.97 -30.51
N VAL A 481 -0.24 -5.26 -30.90
CA VAL A 481 -0.46 -3.86 -30.47
C VAL A 481 -0.47 -3.71 -28.94
N ARG A 482 -1.01 -4.71 -28.23
CA ARG A 482 -1.06 -4.76 -26.76
C ARG A 482 0.34 -4.79 -26.12
N ALA A 483 1.33 -5.40 -26.78
CA ALA A 483 2.70 -5.47 -26.29
C ALA A 483 3.34 -4.07 -26.13
N ARG A 484 2.96 -3.07 -26.94
CA ARG A 484 3.45 -1.68 -26.81
C ARG A 484 3.23 -1.10 -25.41
N ARG A 485 2.13 -1.50 -24.76
CA ARG A 485 1.77 -1.07 -23.39
C ARG A 485 2.39 -1.99 -22.35
N ASP A 486 2.29 -3.29 -22.54
CA ASP A 486 2.70 -4.28 -21.54
C ASP A 486 4.22 -4.46 -21.43
N VAL A 487 5.01 -4.16 -22.48
CA VAL A 487 6.48 -4.12 -22.42
C VAL A 487 6.95 -3.14 -21.35
N LYS A 488 6.22 -2.03 -21.14
CA LYS A 488 6.55 -1.07 -20.07
C LYS A 488 6.47 -1.70 -18.68
N LYS A 489 5.64 -2.73 -18.47
CA LYS A 489 5.56 -3.46 -17.20
C LYS A 489 6.83 -4.28 -16.96
N LEU A 490 7.36 -4.94 -17.99
CA LEU A 490 8.65 -5.65 -17.93
C LEU A 490 9.80 -4.68 -17.61
N ILE A 491 9.86 -3.57 -18.32
CA ILE A 491 10.85 -2.51 -18.08
C ILE A 491 10.75 -2.02 -16.63
N ALA A 492 9.55 -1.65 -16.19
CA ALA A 492 9.31 -1.18 -14.82
C ALA A 492 9.69 -2.23 -13.76
N ALA A 493 9.44 -3.52 -14.01
CA ALA A 493 9.84 -4.59 -13.11
C ALA A 493 11.36 -4.69 -12.98
N VAL A 494 12.10 -4.63 -14.10
CA VAL A 494 13.58 -4.64 -14.07
C VAL A 494 14.11 -3.44 -13.30
N LYS A 495 13.58 -2.25 -13.58
CA LYS A 495 13.94 -1.03 -12.84
C LYS A 495 13.62 -1.17 -11.34
N ALA A 496 12.50 -1.80 -10.99
CA ALA A 496 12.10 -1.99 -9.60
C ALA A 496 13.07 -2.91 -8.86
N MET A 497 13.53 -3.99 -9.51
CA MET A 497 14.55 -4.88 -8.94
C MET A 497 15.89 -4.16 -8.72
N ALA A 498 16.33 -3.35 -9.69
CA ALA A 498 17.55 -2.56 -9.55
C ALA A 498 17.45 -1.54 -8.40
N VAL A 499 16.28 -0.90 -8.20
CA VAL A 499 16.07 0.01 -7.06
C VAL A 499 16.01 -0.74 -5.73
N LEU A 500 15.43 -1.95 -5.71
CA LEU A 500 15.44 -2.80 -4.53
C LEU A 500 16.87 -3.17 -4.12
N ARG A 501 17.79 -3.29 -5.09
CA ARG A 501 19.22 -3.59 -4.92
C ARG A 501 20.11 -2.34 -5.02
N GLN A 502 19.60 -1.14 -4.77
CA GLN A 502 20.30 0.13 -5.05
C GLN A 502 21.67 0.31 -4.36
N PHE A 503 21.96 -0.46 -3.30
CA PHE A 503 23.26 -0.44 -2.62
C PHE A 503 24.32 -1.30 -3.32
N ASN A 504 23.88 -2.24 -4.17
CA ASN A 504 24.74 -3.12 -4.97
C ASN A 504 24.88 -2.63 -6.41
N ARG A 505 24.08 -1.63 -6.82
CA ARG A 505 24.05 -1.13 -8.20
C ARG A 505 24.99 0.05 -8.42
N GLN A 506 25.56 0.11 -9.62
CA GLN A 506 26.31 1.28 -10.08
C GLN A 506 25.40 2.51 -10.14
N ARG A 507 25.96 3.67 -9.81
CA ARG A 507 25.30 4.98 -9.95
C ARG A 507 26.04 5.77 -11.02
N VAL A 508 25.28 6.39 -11.91
CA VAL A 508 25.79 7.30 -12.94
C VAL A 508 25.08 8.63 -12.83
N LYS A 509 25.76 9.72 -13.21
CA LYS A 509 25.19 11.07 -13.20
C LYS A 509 25.03 11.56 -14.63
N ASP A 510 23.93 12.25 -14.91
CA ASP A 510 23.79 12.98 -16.17
C ASP A 510 24.53 14.33 -16.12
N SER A 511 24.52 15.06 -17.25
CA SER A 511 25.14 16.39 -17.36
C SER A 511 24.53 17.45 -16.43
N ARG A 512 23.37 17.18 -15.82
CA ARG A 512 22.70 18.05 -14.85
C ARG A 512 22.90 17.58 -13.41
N GLY A 513 23.76 16.58 -13.19
CA GLY A 513 24.04 16.00 -11.88
C GLY A 513 22.96 15.07 -11.32
N ARG A 514 21.94 14.70 -12.10
CA ARG A 514 20.90 13.75 -11.68
C ARG A 514 21.46 12.34 -11.65
N GLU A 515 21.26 11.65 -10.54
CA GLU A 515 21.73 10.28 -10.34
C GLU A 515 20.74 9.25 -10.89
N TYR A 516 21.28 8.24 -11.58
CA TYR A 516 20.58 7.07 -12.09
C TYR A 516 21.28 5.81 -11.60
N LEU A 517 20.50 4.76 -11.33
CA LEU A 517 21.07 3.42 -11.15
C LEU A 517 21.24 2.75 -12.51
N VAL A 518 22.21 1.85 -12.63
CA VAL A 518 22.35 0.98 -13.80
C VAL A 518 21.85 -0.41 -13.43
N ALA A 519 20.92 -0.95 -14.20
CA ALA A 519 20.43 -2.32 -14.02
C ALA A 519 21.50 -3.33 -14.44
N GLU A 520 21.57 -4.44 -13.72
CA GLU A 520 22.52 -5.53 -13.98
C GLU A 520 21.79 -6.80 -14.45
N LYS A 521 22.58 -7.80 -14.88
CA LYS A 521 22.05 -9.07 -15.41
C LYS A 521 21.05 -9.73 -14.46
N GLU A 522 21.32 -9.70 -13.17
CA GLU A 522 20.46 -10.32 -12.15
C GLU A 522 19.05 -9.72 -12.10
N ASP A 523 18.92 -8.42 -12.38
CA ASP A 523 17.62 -7.73 -12.37
C ASP A 523 16.76 -8.21 -13.54
N VAL A 524 17.38 -8.41 -14.70
CA VAL A 524 16.71 -8.92 -15.90
C VAL A 524 16.41 -10.40 -15.77
N ASP A 525 17.36 -11.21 -15.29
CA ASP A 525 17.16 -12.65 -15.13
C ASP A 525 16.03 -12.94 -14.14
N TYR A 526 15.91 -12.16 -13.06
CA TYR A 526 14.76 -12.26 -12.14
C TYR A 526 13.42 -12.03 -12.84
N VAL A 527 13.31 -10.96 -13.64
CA VAL A 527 12.07 -10.64 -14.36
C VAL A 527 11.77 -11.67 -15.45
N LEU A 528 12.79 -12.14 -16.17
CA LEU A 528 12.64 -13.18 -17.17
C LEU A 528 12.12 -14.50 -16.57
N THR A 529 12.60 -14.84 -15.38
CA THR A 529 12.22 -16.08 -14.70
C THR A 529 10.78 -16.01 -14.17
N TRP A 530 10.41 -14.91 -13.52
CA TRP A 530 9.18 -14.86 -12.71
C TRP A 530 8.01 -14.11 -13.35
N LEU A 531 8.26 -13.18 -14.28
CA LEU A 531 7.22 -12.32 -14.85
C LEU A 531 7.02 -12.49 -16.35
N LYS A 532 8.03 -12.94 -17.12
CA LYS A 532 7.97 -12.97 -18.60
C LYS A 532 6.77 -13.77 -19.11
N GLU A 533 6.62 -15.00 -18.66
CA GLU A 533 5.56 -15.89 -19.16
C GLU A 533 4.17 -15.39 -18.75
N ALA A 534 4.00 -14.91 -17.51
CA ALA A 534 2.74 -14.31 -17.07
C ALA A 534 2.37 -13.08 -17.92
N LEU A 535 3.35 -12.20 -18.20
CA LEU A 535 3.13 -11.01 -19.02
C LEU A 535 2.92 -11.35 -20.50
N LYS A 536 3.57 -12.38 -21.05
CA LYS A 536 3.28 -12.87 -22.41
C LYS A 536 1.83 -13.34 -22.53
N ARG A 537 1.36 -14.15 -21.57
CA ARG A 537 -0.06 -14.59 -21.55
C ARG A 537 -0.99 -13.39 -21.50
N GLN A 538 -0.66 -12.38 -20.69
CA GLN A 538 -1.43 -11.14 -20.60
C GLN A 538 -1.41 -10.34 -21.92
N MET A 539 -0.27 -10.25 -22.62
CA MET A 539 -0.14 -9.57 -23.91
C MET A 539 -0.95 -10.24 -25.01
N LEU A 540 -1.01 -11.56 -24.99
CA LEU A 540 -1.77 -12.40 -25.92
C LEU A 540 -3.25 -12.54 -25.51
N GLU A 541 -3.64 -11.99 -24.35
CA GLU A 541 -4.98 -12.11 -23.77
C GLU A 541 -5.42 -13.58 -23.65
N LEU A 542 -4.48 -14.43 -23.26
CA LEU A 542 -4.72 -15.85 -23.03
C LEU A 542 -5.43 -16.01 -21.68
N ARG A 543 -6.59 -16.66 -21.74
CA ARG A 543 -7.37 -17.06 -20.57
C ARG A 543 -6.97 -18.47 -20.19
N GLU A 544 -7.30 -18.90 -18.98
CA GLU A 544 -7.07 -20.27 -18.53
C GLU A 544 -7.61 -21.32 -19.53
N GLN A 545 -8.77 -21.05 -20.13
CA GLN A 545 -9.37 -21.92 -21.14
C GLN A 545 -8.57 -21.94 -22.46
N HIS A 546 -7.98 -20.81 -22.87
CA HIS A 546 -7.08 -20.76 -24.02
C HIS A 546 -5.82 -21.59 -23.76
N VAL A 547 -5.28 -21.54 -22.54
CA VAL A 547 -4.11 -22.32 -22.14
C VAL A 547 -4.43 -23.82 -22.12
N LYS A 548 -5.53 -24.23 -21.50
CA LYS A 548 -5.99 -25.62 -21.49
C LYS A 548 -6.19 -26.18 -22.90
N VAL A 549 -6.80 -25.40 -23.79
CA VAL A 549 -6.93 -25.78 -25.21
C VAL A 549 -5.56 -25.93 -25.85
N LEU A 550 -4.65 -24.97 -25.65
CA LEU A 550 -3.30 -25.01 -26.21
C LEU A 550 -2.49 -26.24 -25.71
N GLU A 551 -2.61 -26.61 -24.43
CA GLU A 551 -1.99 -27.81 -23.85
C GLU A 551 -2.51 -29.13 -24.45
N THR A 552 -3.75 -29.14 -24.95
CA THR A 552 -4.29 -30.32 -25.65
C THR A 552 -3.81 -30.46 -27.09
N VAL A 553 -3.28 -29.38 -27.69
CA VAL A 553 -2.74 -29.39 -29.05
C VAL A 553 -1.35 -30.04 -29.01
N PRO A 554 -1.10 -31.11 -29.80
CA PRO A 554 0.20 -31.75 -29.85
C PRO A 554 1.25 -30.78 -30.43
N GLN A 555 2.45 -30.77 -29.83
CA GLN A 555 3.59 -29.96 -30.31
C GLN A 555 4.02 -30.33 -31.74
N THR A 556 3.82 -31.60 -32.12
CA THR A 556 4.04 -32.12 -33.46
C THR A 556 2.80 -32.88 -33.91
N GLY A 557 2.14 -32.41 -34.97
CA GLY A 557 0.93 -33.03 -35.53
C GLY A 557 -0.27 -32.09 -35.54
N THR A 558 -1.46 -32.64 -35.83
CA THR A 558 -2.70 -31.86 -35.94
C THR A 558 -3.76 -32.39 -34.99
N ILE A 559 -4.62 -31.50 -34.48
CA ILE A 559 -5.80 -31.85 -33.69
C ILE A 559 -7.05 -31.23 -34.30
N THR A 560 -8.21 -31.86 -34.12
CA THR A 560 -9.49 -31.33 -34.57
C THR A 560 -10.28 -30.72 -33.41
N ALA A 561 -11.21 -29.81 -33.72
CA ALA A 561 -12.07 -29.21 -32.70
C ALA A 561 -12.94 -30.23 -31.94
N ARG A 562 -13.22 -31.39 -32.55
CA ARG A 562 -13.97 -32.48 -31.90
C ARG A 562 -13.11 -33.21 -30.86
N GLU A 563 -11.86 -33.50 -31.18
CA GLU A 563 -10.92 -34.13 -30.24
C GLU A 563 -10.63 -33.21 -29.05
N VAL A 564 -10.51 -31.90 -29.26
CA VAL A 564 -10.38 -30.92 -28.17
C VAL A 564 -11.63 -30.89 -27.29
N ALA A 565 -12.82 -30.90 -27.90
CA ALA A 565 -14.09 -30.92 -27.18
C ALA A 565 -14.24 -32.17 -26.30
N GLU A 566 -13.87 -33.34 -26.82
CA GLU A 566 -13.91 -34.62 -26.10
C GLU A 566 -12.87 -34.67 -24.96
N LYS A 567 -11.63 -34.22 -25.21
CA LYS A 567 -10.56 -34.20 -24.19
C LYS A 567 -10.86 -33.26 -23.03
N LEU A 568 -11.45 -32.10 -23.30
CA LEU A 568 -11.73 -31.07 -22.28
C LEU A 568 -13.16 -31.14 -21.71
N GLY A 569 -14.03 -32.00 -22.27
CA GLY A 569 -15.44 -32.09 -21.86
C GLY A 569 -16.23 -30.81 -22.11
N ILE A 570 -15.88 -30.03 -23.14
CA ILE A 570 -16.53 -28.76 -23.50
C ILE A 570 -17.35 -28.88 -24.79
N PRO A 571 -18.38 -28.04 -25.02
CA PRO A 571 -19.15 -28.08 -26.26
C PRO A 571 -18.27 -27.84 -27.50
N TYR A 572 -18.55 -28.54 -28.60
CA TYR A 572 -17.82 -28.39 -29.87
C TYR A 572 -17.68 -26.93 -30.33
N ARG A 573 -18.76 -26.14 -30.24
CA ARG A 573 -18.74 -24.72 -30.62
C ARG A 573 -17.76 -23.91 -29.77
N THR A 574 -17.66 -24.23 -28.48
CA THR A 574 -16.74 -23.59 -27.54
C THR A 574 -15.29 -23.98 -27.83
N ALA A 575 -15.01 -25.28 -28.05
CA ALA A 575 -13.69 -25.76 -28.45
C ALA A 575 -13.23 -25.10 -29.76
N LYS A 576 -14.12 -25.03 -30.76
CA LYS A 576 -13.84 -24.36 -32.04
C LYS A 576 -13.58 -22.87 -31.85
N ALA A 577 -14.41 -22.15 -31.08
CA ALA A 577 -14.21 -20.73 -30.82
C ALA A 577 -12.85 -20.44 -30.15
N TYR A 578 -12.41 -21.28 -29.20
CA TYR A 578 -11.10 -21.13 -28.58
C TYR A 578 -9.94 -21.42 -29.55
N LEU A 579 -10.07 -22.44 -30.39
CA LEU A 579 -9.08 -22.74 -31.43
C LEU A 579 -8.98 -21.61 -32.46
N ASP A 580 -10.12 -21.10 -32.94
CA ASP A 580 -10.17 -19.96 -33.88
C ASP A 580 -9.54 -18.71 -33.23
N ALA A 581 -9.84 -18.42 -31.96
CA ALA A 581 -9.22 -17.32 -31.22
C ALA A 581 -7.70 -17.49 -31.06
N LEU A 582 -7.21 -18.71 -30.86
CA LEU A 582 -5.76 -19.00 -30.81
C LEU A 582 -5.08 -18.84 -32.18
N VAL A 583 -5.80 -19.12 -33.28
CA VAL A 583 -5.35 -18.85 -34.65
C VAL A 583 -5.28 -17.35 -34.93
N GLU A 584 -6.31 -16.58 -34.56
CA GLU A 584 -6.30 -15.11 -34.66
C GLU A 584 -5.15 -14.47 -33.87
N LYS A 585 -4.81 -15.06 -32.72
CA LYS A 585 -3.67 -14.65 -31.88
C LYS A 585 -2.31 -15.12 -32.42
N GLY A 586 -2.29 -15.87 -33.53
CA GLY A 586 -1.08 -16.34 -34.21
C GLY A 586 -0.33 -17.49 -33.52
N LEU A 587 -0.96 -18.15 -32.53
CA LEU A 587 -0.36 -19.25 -31.77
C LEU A 587 -0.60 -20.61 -32.43
N LEU A 588 -1.69 -20.74 -33.18
CA LEU A 588 -2.04 -21.93 -33.96
C LEU A 588 -2.21 -21.57 -35.42
N CYS A 589 -2.05 -22.57 -36.29
CA CYS A 589 -2.48 -22.51 -37.68
C CYS A 589 -3.66 -23.47 -37.88
N CYS A 590 -4.57 -23.09 -38.78
CA CYS A 590 -5.71 -23.92 -39.16
C CYS A 590 -5.58 -24.30 -40.63
N ASP A 591 -5.53 -25.60 -40.92
CA ASP A 591 -5.68 -26.12 -42.26
C ASP A 591 -7.17 -26.15 -42.63
N THR A 592 -7.57 -25.16 -43.43
CA THR A 592 -8.95 -25.02 -43.93
C THR A 592 -9.25 -25.91 -45.13
N LYS A 593 -8.25 -26.62 -45.69
CA LYS A 593 -8.43 -27.51 -46.83
C LYS A 593 -8.91 -28.90 -46.41
N SER A 594 -8.56 -29.35 -45.20
CA SER A 594 -9.03 -30.62 -44.66
C SER A 594 -10.40 -30.49 -43.99
N ARG A 595 -11.27 -31.49 -44.16
CA ARG A 595 -12.52 -31.62 -43.39
C ARG A 595 -12.47 -32.95 -42.60
N PRO A 596 -12.63 -32.93 -41.27
CA PRO A 596 -12.76 -31.75 -40.40
C PRO A 596 -11.49 -30.87 -40.39
N TYR A 597 -11.64 -29.57 -40.10
CA TYR A 597 -10.52 -28.63 -39.99
C TYR A 597 -9.51 -29.09 -38.94
N LYS A 598 -8.24 -28.99 -39.29
CA LYS A 598 -7.10 -29.44 -38.48
C LYS A 598 -6.30 -28.24 -37.98
N TYR A 599 -6.02 -28.21 -36.69
CA TYR A 599 -5.26 -27.16 -36.02
C TYR A 599 -3.88 -27.71 -35.59
N PHE A 600 -2.84 -26.91 -35.71
CA PHE A 600 -1.47 -27.30 -35.34
C PHE A 600 -0.65 -26.12 -34.81
N VAL A 601 0.35 -26.42 -33.99
CA VAL A 601 1.30 -25.42 -33.47
C VAL A 601 2.22 -24.97 -34.60
N LYS A 602 2.47 -23.67 -34.69
CA LYS A 602 3.37 -23.09 -35.68
C LYS A 602 4.80 -23.54 -35.38
N SER A 603 5.43 -24.32 -36.26
CA SER A 603 6.84 -24.71 -36.10
C SER A 603 7.74 -23.50 -36.44
N SER A 604 8.86 -23.35 -35.72
CA SER A 604 9.84 -22.28 -35.98
C SER A 604 10.40 -22.30 -37.41
N SER A 605 10.28 -23.43 -38.12
CA SER A 605 10.71 -23.65 -39.51
C SER A 605 9.74 -23.15 -40.58
N ASP A 606 8.49 -22.82 -40.26
CA ASP A 606 7.48 -22.42 -41.26
C ASP A 606 7.47 -20.91 -41.58
N LEU A 607 8.37 -20.13 -40.96
CA LEU A 607 8.46 -18.67 -41.11
C LEU A 607 9.04 -18.20 -42.45
N GLU A 608 9.75 -19.06 -43.18
CA GLU A 608 10.35 -18.68 -44.48
C GLU A 608 9.35 -18.72 -45.65
N ASN A 609 8.19 -19.38 -45.50
CA ASN A 609 7.28 -19.62 -46.63
C ASN A 609 6.02 -18.72 -46.66
N TYR A 610 5.88 -17.74 -45.77
CA TYR A 610 4.69 -16.87 -45.71
C TYR A 610 4.96 -15.37 -45.86
N THR A 611 6.22 -14.96 -46.05
CA THR A 611 6.59 -13.59 -46.43
C THR A 611 6.62 -13.35 -47.94
N GLU A 612 6.35 -14.37 -48.76
CA GLU A 612 6.05 -14.23 -50.19
C GLU A 612 4.59 -14.58 -50.46
N ARG A 613 3.64 -13.74 -50.02
CA ARG A 613 2.31 -13.57 -50.63
C ARG A 613 1.55 -12.37 -50.11
#